data_AF-A0AAD6SRY7-F1
#
_entry.id   AF-A0AAD6SRY7-F1
#
_cell.length_a   1.000
_cell.length_b   1.000
_cell.length_c   1.000
_cell.angle_alpha   90.00
_cell.angle_beta   90.00
_cell.angle_gamma   90.00
#
_symmetry.space_group_name_H-M   'P 1'
#
loop_
_entity.id
_entity.type
_entity.pdbx_description
1 polymer ?
#
loop_
_entity_poly.entity_id
_entity_poly.type
_entity_poly.pdbx_seq_one_letter_code
_entity_poly.pdbx_strand_id
1 'polypeptide(L)'
;SPRDIFFFSMLQDGPRGLELITAPVDEHVDDPTTYGIDWDVADDPTLMHHHLLQNPQEWEDHNPFAPGLETLSKVPCDAPDSPFSAEQIEYLDRELAVVVDTTSRSMNVRKLVWQEAFRICNTLYQ
;
A
#
# COMPACT_ATOMS: atom_id res chain seq x y z
N SER A 1 6.60 -20.96 3.51
CA SER A 1 5.17 -20.65 3.79
C SER A 1 5.03 -19.18 4.20
N PRO A 2 3.89 -18.50 3.99
CA PRO A 2 3.65 -17.14 4.51
C PRO A 2 3.93 -17.01 6.02
N ARG A 3 3.71 -18.09 6.79
CA ARG A 3 4.05 -18.16 8.21
C ARG A 3 5.56 -18.10 8.47
N ASP A 4 6.36 -18.73 7.60
CA ASP A 4 7.82 -18.73 7.72
C ASP A 4 8.38 -17.36 7.37
N ILE A 5 7.83 -16.71 6.33
CA ILE A 5 8.21 -15.34 5.93
C ILE A 5 7.96 -14.36 7.08
N PHE A 6 6.80 -14.47 7.73
CA PHE A 6 6.47 -13.65 8.90
C PHE A 6 7.45 -13.87 10.06
N PHE A 7 7.78 -15.14 10.35
CA PHE A 7 8.72 -15.47 11.44
C PHE A 7 10.15 -15.02 11.14
N PHE A 8 10.65 -15.23 9.92
CA PHE A 8 11.99 -14.81 9.53
C PHE A 8 12.12 -13.29 9.45
N SER A 9 11.08 -12.57 9.02
CA SER A 9 11.07 -11.11 9.05
C SER A 9 11.14 -10.58 10.48
N MET A 10 10.44 -11.18 11.46
CA MET A 10 10.57 -10.77 12.86
C MET A 10 11.96 -11.05 13.46
N LEU A 11 12.65 -12.08 12.98
CA LEU A 11 14.01 -12.40 13.42
C LEU A 11 15.05 -11.43 12.83
N GLN A 12 14.86 -11.02 11.58
CA GLN A 12 15.79 -10.16 10.85
C GLN A 12 15.54 -8.66 11.12
N ASP A 13 14.27 -8.25 11.13
CA ASP A 13 13.86 -6.84 11.19
C ASP A 13 13.38 -6.43 12.60
N GLY A 14 13.39 -7.35 13.56
CA GLY A 14 12.88 -7.13 14.91
C GLY A 14 11.36 -7.30 15.03
N PRO A 15 10.84 -7.31 16.27
CA PRO A 15 9.43 -7.55 16.55
C PRO A 15 8.55 -6.36 16.15
N ARG A 16 8.00 -6.39 14.94
CA ARG A 16 7.05 -5.37 14.47
C ARG A 16 5.72 -5.47 15.24
N GLY A 17 5.32 -4.39 15.91
CA GLY A 17 3.99 -4.26 16.52
C GLY A 17 3.85 -4.74 17.97
N LEU A 18 4.96 -5.07 18.65
CA LEU A 18 4.99 -5.40 20.09
C LEU A 18 5.74 -4.35 20.93
N GLU A 19 6.02 -3.19 20.37
CA GLU A 19 6.69 -2.12 21.08
C GLU A 19 5.69 -1.44 22.02
N LEU A 20 5.71 -1.88 23.28
CA LEU A 20 5.43 -0.99 24.40
C LEU A 20 6.25 0.28 24.14
N ILE A 21 5.64 1.46 24.24
CA ILE A 21 6.30 2.76 24.01
C ILE A 21 7.45 2.91 25.01
N THR A 22 8.60 2.33 24.69
CA THR A 22 9.87 2.55 25.37
C THR A 22 10.44 3.81 24.77
N ALA A 23 10.90 4.72 25.64
CA ALA A 23 11.63 5.89 25.20
C ALA A 23 12.74 5.46 24.23
N PRO A 24 12.96 6.22 23.14
CA PRO A 24 14.00 5.88 22.16
C PRO A 24 15.33 5.71 22.89
N VAL A 25 16.05 4.65 22.52
CA VAL A 25 17.38 4.38 23.07
C VAL A 25 18.29 5.52 22.60
N ASP A 26 18.96 6.19 23.55
CA ASP A 26 19.97 7.21 23.24
C ASP A 26 21.21 6.51 22.68
N GLU A 27 21.19 6.26 21.37
CA GLU A 27 22.26 5.61 20.63
C GLU A 27 23.30 6.65 20.20
N HIS A 28 24.57 6.35 20.42
CA HIS A 28 25.66 7.21 19.95
C HIS A 28 25.79 7.08 18.42
N VAL A 29 25.51 8.16 17.70
CA VAL A 29 25.68 8.23 16.25
C VAL A 29 27.10 8.69 15.93
N ASP A 30 27.93 7.77 15.44
CA ASP A 30 29.35 8.03 15.13
C ASP A 30 29.53 9.03 13.97
N ASP A 31 28.75 8.88 12.88
CA ASP A 31 28.78 9.77 11.71
C ASP A 31 27.38 9.99 11.12
N PRO A 32 26.75 11.16 11.38
CA PRO A 32 25.46 11.53 10.83
C PRO A 32 25.43 11.64 9.30
N THR A 33 26.58 11.84 8.64
CA THR A 33 26.62 11.99 7.17
C THR A 33 26.39 10.67 6.44
N THR A 34 26.70 9.54 7.08
CA THR A 34 26.50 8.19 6.52
C THR A 34 25.02 7.83 6.31
N TYR A 35 24.08 8.55 6.95
CA TYR A 35 22.64 8.30 6.83
C TYR A 35 22.02 8.82 5.53
N GLY A 36 22.82 9.44 4.65
CA GLY A 36 22.34 9.96 3.37
C GLY A 36 21.41 11.16 3.49
N ILE A 37 21.44 11.82 4.66
CA ILE A 37 20.76 13.10 4.88
C ILE A 37 21.52 14.16 4.08
N ASP A 38 20.80 14.89 3.24
CA ASP A 38 21.36 15.99 2.46
C ASP A 38 21.54 17.23 3.35
N TRP A 39 22.63 17.23 4.11
CA TRP A 39 22.98 18.31 5.02
C TRP A 39 23.22 19.64 4.29
N ASP A 40 23.74 19.59 3.06
CA ASP A 40 23.98 20.78 2.24
C ASP A 40 22.66 21.47 1.86
N VAL A 41 21.61 20.70 1.56
CA VAL A 41 20.26 21.23 1.31
C VAL A 41 19.60 21.72 2.61
N ALA A 42 19.79 21.02 3.72
CA ALA A 42 19.27 21.44 5.03
C ALA A 42 19.87 22.76 5.51
N ASP A 43 21.14 23.04 5.16
CA ASP A 43 21.83 24.28 5.50
C ASP A 43 21.56 25.41 4.47
N ASP A 44 20.88 25.15 3.35
CA ASP A 44 20.51 26.19 2.38
C ASP A 44 19.27 26.96 2.85
N PRO A 45 19.42 28.25 3.23
CA PRO A 45 18.32 29.05 3.77
C PRO A 45 17.23 29.31 2.73
N THR A 46 17.54 29.29 1.44
CA THR A 46 16.57 29.53 0.37
C THR A 46 15.65 28.32 0.20
N LEU A 47 16.25 27.12 0.16
CA LEU A 47 15.51 25.87 0.03
C LEU A 47 14.67 25.60 1.29
N MET A 48 15.24 25.84 2.47
CA MET A 48 14.51 25.71 3.73
C MET A 48 13.38 26.71 3.88
N HIS A 49 13.57 27.96 3.44
CA HIS A 49 12.48 28.94 3.44
C HIS A 49 11.31 28.50 2.56
N HIS A 50 11.57 28.01 1.35
CA HIS A 50 10.52 27.47 0.48
C HIS A 50 9.85 26.23 1.09
N HIS A 51 10.64 25.31 1.65
CA HIS A 51 10.14 24.09 2.29
C HIS A 51 9.19 24.40 3.46
N LEU A 52 9.57 25.31 4.36
CA LEU A 52 8.73 25.72 5.49
C LEU A 52 7.45 26.44 5.05
N LEU A 53 7.52 27.27 3.99
CA LEU A 53 6.34 27.94 3.45
C LEU A 53 5.32 26.97 2.83
N GLN A 54 5.80 25.89 2.21
CA GLN A 54 4.93 24.91 1.54
C GLN A 54 4.47 23.77 2.46
N ASN A 55 5.15 23.57 3.59
CA ASN A 55 4.83 22.51 4.56
C ASN A 55 4.58 23.08 5.96
N PRO A 56 3.59 23.99 6.13
CA PRO A 56 3.24 24.55 7.45
C PRO A 56 2.92 23.45 8.48
N GLN A 57 2.37 22.32 8.05
CA GLN A 57 2.06 21.16 8.88
C GLN A 57 3.27 20.47 9.53
N GLU A 58 4.49 20.70 9.03
CA GLU A 58 5.70 20.05 9.56
C GLU A 58 6.34 20.82 10.71
N TRP A 59 6.02 22.11 10.89
CA TRP A 59 6.66 22.98 11.88
C TRP A 59 5.71 23.78 12.76
N GLU A 60 4.43 23.93 12.40
CA GLU A 60 3.39 24.51 13.27
C GLU A 60 2.98 23.49 14.36
N ASP A 61 3.67 23.54 15.51
CA ASP A 61 3.29 23.13 16.89
C ASP A 61 2.45 21.86 17.13
N HIS A 62 2.34 20.95 16.18
CA HIS A 62 1.80 19.62 16.36
C HIS A 62 2.92 18.62 16.22
N ASN A 63 3.37 18.14 17.38
CA ASN A 63 4.40 17.13 17.56
C ASN A 63 4.38 16.08 16.41
N PRO A 64 5.42 16.02 15.55
CA PRO A 64 5.49 15.09 14.42
C PRO A 64 5.67 13.62 14.86
N PHE A 65 5.94 13.39 16.15
CA PHE A 65 5.94 12.08 16.81
C PHE A 65 4.69 11.86 17.68
N ALA A 66 3.71 12.76 17.64
CA ALA A 66 2.38 12.44 18.14
C ALA A 66 1.82 11.29 17.29
N PRO A 67 1.06 10.36 17.88
CA PRO A 67 0.50 9.24 17.13
C PRO A 67 -0.44 9.76 16.04
N GLY A 68 0.08 9.88 14.82
CA GLY A 68 -0.62 10.13 13.57
C GLY A 68 -0.84 11.60 13.24
N LEU A 69 -0.45 12.02 12.03
CA LEU A 69 -1.30 12.95 11.30
C LEU A 69 -2.74 12.41 11.38
N GLU A 70 -3.71 13.23 11.81
CA GLU A 70 -5.13 12.82 11.78
C GLU A 70 -5.58 12.39 10.38
N THR A 71 -4.87 12.87 9.35
CA THR A 71 -5.03 12.48 7.96
C THR A 71 -3.72 11.93 7.40
N LEU A 72 -3.66 10.60 7.25
CA LEU A 72 -2.65 9.96 6.39
C LEU A 72 -2.63 10.66 5.03
N SER A 73 -1.49 10.62 4.34
CA SER A 73 -1.34 10.99 2.93
C SER A 73 -2.30 10.15 2.06
N LYS A 74 -3.56 10.59 2.00
CA LYS A 74 -4.63 9.90 1.29
C LYS A 74 -4.46 10.23 -0.18
N VAL A 75 -3.82 9.31 -0.91
CA VAL A 75 -3.91 9.30 -2.36
C VAL A 75 -5.28 8.71 -2.71
N PRO A 76 -6.23 9.48 -3.27
CA PRO A 76 -7.47 8.90 -3.75
C PRO A 76 -7.14 7.94 -4.88
N CYS A 77 -7.21 6.64 -4.59
CA CYS A 77 -7.10 5.58 -5.58
C CYS A 77 -8.52 5.15 -5.93
N ASP A 78 -9.25 6.04 -6.60
CA ASP A 78 -10.58 5.70 -7.12
C ASP A 78 -10.39 4.61 -8.19
N ALA A 79 -11.10 3.49 -8.02
CA ALA A 79 -11.06 2.44 -9.02
C ALA A 79 -11.62 3.01 -10.34
N PRO A 80 -11.00 2.70 -11.49
CA PRO A 80 -11.56 3.11 -12.76
C PRO A 80 -12.94 2.48 -12.96
N ASP A 81 -13.79 3.17 -13.71
CA ASP A 81 -15.08 2.62 -14.13
C ASP A 81 -14.87 1.26 -14.82
N SER A 82 -15.77 0.31 -14.55
CA SER A 82 -15.74 -1.00 -15.19
C SER A 82 -15.74 -0.85 -16.71
N PRO A 83 -14.90 -1.59 -17.46
CA PRO A 83 -14.92 -1.56 -18.92
C PRO A 83 -16.18 -2.22 -19.51
N PHE A 84 -17.03 -2.83 -18.68
CA PHE A 84 -18.27 -3.48 -19.06
C PHE A 84 -19.50 -2.66 -18.68
N SER A 85 -20.48 -2.61 -19.58
CA SER A 85 -21.84 -2.16 -19.25
C SER A 85 -22.53 -3.15 -18.30
N ALA A 86 -23.61 -2.73 -17.64
CA ALA A 86 -24.41 -3.62 -16.78
C ALA A 86 -24.91 -4.87 -17.54
N GLU A 87 -25.33 -4.70 -18.80
CA GLU A 87 -25.80 -5.81 -19.65
C GLU A 87 -24.67 -6.80 -19.98
N GLN A 88 -23.44 -6.31 -20.19
CA GLN A 88 -22.28 -7.16 -20.43
C GLN A 88 -21.84 -7.93 -19.18
N ILE A 89 -22.00 -7.33 -18.00
CA ILE A 89 -21.76 -7.99 -16.71
C ILE A 89 -22.78 -9.12 -16.50
N GLU A 90 -24.08 -8.84 -16.72
CA GLU A 90 -25.13 -9.87 -16.61
C GLU A 90 -24.92 -11.02 -17.60
N TYR A 91 -24.47 -10.70 -18.82
CA TYR A 91 -24.09 -11.71 -19.81
C TYR A 91 -22.92 -12.57 -19.32
N LEU A 92 -21.84 -11.94 -18.84
CA LEU A 92 -20.66 -12.63 -18.32
C LEU A 92 -21.01 -13.57 -17.15
N ASP A 93 -21.80 -13.10 -16.18
CA ASP A 93 -22.21 -13.88 -15.02
C ASP A 93 -23.06 -15.10 -15.42
N ARG A 94 -24.01 -14.91 -16.35
CA ARG A 94 -24.84 -16.00 -16.86
C ARG A 94 -24.01 -17.06 -17.58
N GLU A 95 -23.12 -16.66 -18.47
CA GLU A 95 -22.28 -17.60 -19.22
C GLU A 95 -21.30 -18.35 -18.29
N LEU A 96 -20.73 -17.65 -17.30
CA LEU A 96 -19.86 -18.27 -16.32
C LEU A 96 -20.57 -19.33 -15.48
N ALA A 97 -21.80 -19.06 -15.04
CA ALA A 97 -22.59 -19.98 -14.23
C ALA A 97 -22.97 -21.28 -14.97
N VAL A 98 -22.98 -21.26 -16.31
CA VAL A 98 -23.23 -22.46 -17.13
C VAL A 98 -21.99 -23.36 -17.19
N VAL A 99 -20.79 -22.77 -17.20
CA VAL A 99 -19.55 -23.50 -17.48
C VAL A 99 -18.80 -23.90 -16.22
N VAL A 100 -18.87 -23.10 -15.14
CA VAL A 100 -18.08 -23.31 -13.92
C VAL A 100 -18.92 -23.06 -12.67
N ASP A 101 -18.73 -23.89 -11.64
CA ASP A 101 -19.29 -23.64 -10.30
C ASP A 101 -18.63 -22.41 -9.65
N THR A 102 -19.35 -21.29 -9.67
CA THR A 102 -18.91 -20.00 -9.10
C THR A 102 -18.97 -19.96 -7.56
N THR A 103 -19.66 -20.92 -6.94
CA THR A 103 -19.84 -21.00 -5.48
C THR A 103 -18.70 -21.74 -4.79
N SER A 104 -17.95 -22.56 -5.53
CA SER A 104 -16.84 -23.34 -5.00
C SER A 104 -15.76 -22.46 -4.35
N ARG A 105 -15.20 -22.94 -3.23
CA ARG A 105 -14.06 -22.32 -2.54
C ARG A 105 -12.72 -22.98 -2.89
N SER A 106 -12.74 -23.98 -3.79
CA SER A 106 -11.53 -24.65 -4.26
C SER A 106 -10.71 -23.72 -5.16
N MET A 107 -9.41 -23.59 -4.89
CA MET A 107 -8.50 -22.78 -5.71
C MET A 107 -8.44 -23.25 -7.16
N ASN A 108 -8.57 -24.56 -7.40
CA ASN A 108 -8.59 -25.11 -8.76
C ASN A 108 -9.83 -24.64 -9.53
N VAL A 109 -10.99 -24.61 -8.87
CA VAL A 109 -12.23 -24.13 -9.48
C VAL A 109 -12.18 -22.61 -9.67
N ARG A 110 -11.62 -21.86 -8.71
CA ARG A 110 -11.43 -20.40 -8.84
C ARG A 110 -10.51 -20.04 -10.01
N LYS A 111 -9.45 -20.83 -10.25
CA LYS A 111 -8.61 -20.67 -11.44
C LYS A 111 -9.41 -20.89 -12.73
N LEU A 112 -10.26 -21.91 -12.78
CA LEU A 112 -11.12 -22.18 -13.94
C LEU A 112 -12.12 -21.05 -14.19
N VAL A 113 -12.72 -20.47 -13.13
CA VAL A 113 -13.60 -19.28 -13.25
C VAL A 113 -12.89 -18.16 -14.01
N TRP A 114 -11.65 -17.83 -13.62
CA TRP A 114 -10.88 -16.78 -14.29
C TRP A 114 -10.51 -17.12 -15.74
N GLN A 115 -10.17 -18.38 -16.02
CA GLN A 115 -9.84 -18.83 -17.37
C GLN A 115 -11.05 -18.74 -18.32
N GLU A 116 -12.21 -19.19 -17.86
CA GLU A 116 -13.44 -19.11 -18.65
C GLU A 116 -13.95 -17.68 -18.77
N ALA A 117 -13.84 -16.87 -17.72
CA ALA A 117 -14.20 -15.45 -17.78
C ALA A 117 -13.38 -14.73 -18.84
N PHE A 118 -12.06 -14.94 -18.86
CA PHE A 118 -11.18 -14.36 -19.85
C PHE A 118 -11.53 -14.80 -21.28
N ARG A 119 -11.89 -16.09 -21.47
CA ARG A 119 -12.33 -16.61 -22.77
C ARG A 119 -13.61 -15.91 -23.24
N ILE A 120 -14.59 -15.73 -22.36
CA ILE A 120 -15.86 -15.04 -22.67
C ILE A 120 -15.59 -13.56 -22.99
N CYS A 121 -14.73 -12.89 -22.22
CA CYS A 121 -14.34 -11.50 -22.49
C CYS A 121 -13.71 -11.35 -23.89
N ASN A 122 -12.84 -12.27 -24.30
CA ASN A 122 -12.25 -12.24 -25.65
C ASN A 122 -13.29 -12.38 -26.76
N THR A 123 -14.42 -13.04 -26.52
CA THR A 123 -15.52 -13.11 -27.50
C THR A 123 -16.37 -11.84 -27.56
N LEU A 124 -16.43 -11.06 -26.47
CA LEU A 124 -17.18 -9.80 -26.41
C LEU A 124 -16.49 -8.64 -27.13
N TYR A 125 -15.15 -8.70 -27.28
CA TYR A 125 -14.33 -7.65 -27.89
C TYR A 125 -13.76 -8.03 -29.28
N GLN A 126 -14.28 -9.10 -29.90
CA GLN A 126 -14.07 -9.39 -31.34
C GLN A 126 -15.13 -8.70 -32.18
#